data_AF-A0A5B2UL25-F1
#
_entry.id   AF-A0A5B2UL25-F1
#
_cell.length_a   1.000
_cell.length_b   1.000
_cell.length_c   1.000
_cell.angle_alpha   90.00
_cell.angle_beta   90.00
_cell.angle_gamma   90.00
#
_symmetry.space_group_name_H-M   'P 1'
#
loop_
_entity.id
_entity.type
_entity.pdbx_description
1 polymer ?
#
loop_
_entity_poly.entity_id
_entity_poly.type
_entity_poly.pdbx_seq_one_letter_code
_entity_poly.pdbx_strand_id
1 'polypeptide(L)'
;MKVDPNLDVQTPAPLNQPAPARIESGPATQISPPVADDLSALFTQEVELNTRALGQRQLGLRTPPAEQLTQLYEQLGHPAQAKMATIARNVRVQLLLGAGVGKMMDITGNDPARAYVVLKHVALQSDAEGRTAEATLARSSLADLEAHYKPQIQAGLNTALALQAGSDDPHLRQAVRSMYYTSVVTTQSLATLMQSLLGLFGEGDFASGLKLIRRALADDIAAQTSSVDRGQLRTLLLGLNDCSRLSGVLSRCKELIGQSLLLYPELHLDPVGLLQRLLGYAASGLTPHEVKHLARDLGGDEQAHQLSSLSAFFPELKALPLAWWSDARRREEALNSYKQVLFEYATQERGSRHTHTWPGIKA
;
A
#
# COMPACT_ATOMS: atom_id res chain seq x y z
N MET A 1 -47.80 64.49 -8.77
CA MET A 1 -46.36 64.23 -8.57
C MET A 1 -46.04 62.95 -9.34
N LYS A 2 -45.11 63.04 -10.30
CA LYS A 2 -44.58 61.95 -11.16
C LYS A 2 -44.16 60.74 -10.31
N VAL A 3 -44.34 59.50 -10.79
CA VAL A 3 -43.36 58.75 -11.61
C VAL A 3 -44.08 57.59 -12.35
N ASP A 4 -43.77 57.47 -13.64
CA ASP A 4 -44.23 56.48 -14.62
C ASP A 4 -43.46 55.14 -14.56
N PRO A 5 -43.95 54.09 -15.26
CA PRO A 5 -43.85 52.70 -14.82
C PRO A 5 -42.79 51.87 -15.54
N ASN A 6 -42.63 50.68 -14.96
CA ASN A 6 -41.82 49.54 -15.38
C ASN A 6 -42.66 48.60 -16.25
N LEU A 7 -42.06 48.10 -17.33
CA LEU A 7 -42.21 46.79 -17.99
C LEU A 7 -42.19 46.97 -19.51
N ASP A 8 -41.23 46.33 -20.17
CA ASP A 8 -41.53 45.75 -21.47
C ASP A 8 -40.75 44.45 -21.70
N VAL A 9 -41.51 43.47 -22.18
CA VAL A 9 -41.16 42.09 -22.48
C VAL A 9 -40.70 42.02 -23.93
N GLN A 10 -39.51 41.50 -24.25
CA GLN A 10 -39.19 41.06 -25.61
C GLN A 10 -38.24 39.85 -25.68
N THR A 11 -38.75 38.79 -26.29
CA THR A 11 -38.05 37.83 -27.18
C THR A 11 -38.79 37.90 -28.52
N PRO A 12 -38.25 37.57 -29.73
CA PRO A 12 -37.15 36.64 -30.09
C PRO A 12 -36.20 37.19 -31.21
N ALA A 13 -35.14 36.50 -31.68
CA ALA A 13 -35.10 35.69 -32.93
C ALA A 13 -33.62 35.51 -33.44
N PRO A 14 -33.32 34.60 -34.40
CA PRO A 14 -32.05 33.84 -34.46
C PRO A 14 -31.23 33.93 -35.78
N LEU A 15 -30.14 33.12 -35.83
CA LEU A 15 -29.42 32.49 -36.97
C LEU A 15 -28.29 33.23 -37.73
N ASN A 16 -27.11 32.58 -37.69
CA ASN A 16 -26.10 32.37 -38.75
C ASN A 16 -25.47 33.59 -39.49
N GLN A 17 -24.15 33.77 -39.31
CA GLN A 17 -23.16 33.80 -40.42
C GLN A 17 -21.69 33.85 -39.91
N PRO A 18 -20.69 33.43 -40.74
CA PRO A 18 -19.34 33.04 -40.30
C PRO A 18 -18.21 34.08 -40.56
N ALA A 19 -17.18 34.03 -39.70
CA ALA A 19 -15.74 34.38 -39.83
C ALA A 19 -15.30 35.75 -40.45
N PRO A 20 -14.24 36.41 -39.90
CA PRO A 20 -12.88 36.03 -40.28
C PRO A 20 -11.82 36.11 -39.17
N ALA A 21 -10.70 35.43 -39.43
CA ALA A 21 -9.51 35.38 -38.61
C ALA A 21 -8.78 36.73 -38.49
N ARG A 22 -8.26 37.03 -37.30
CA ARG A 22 -7.11 37.92 -37.12
C ARG A 22 -6.20 37.39 -36.03
N ILE A 23 -4.99 37.05 -36.44
CA ILE A 23 -3.86 36.63 -35.60
C ILE A 23 -3.21 37.91 -35.10
N GLU A 24 -3.15 38.10 -33.78
CA GLU A 24 -2.18 39.00 -33.15
C GLU A 24 -1.43 38.25 -32.06
N SER A 25 -0.13 38.18 -32.27
CA SER A 25 0.87 37.44 -31.52
C SER A 25 1.19 38.16 -30.20
N GLY A 26 0.92 37.50 -29.08
CA GLY A 26 1.39 37.89 -27.74
C GLY A 26 2.23 36.77 -27.12
N PRO A 27 3.19 37.06 -26.23
CA PRO A 27 4.21 36.12 -25.81
C PRO A 27 3.62 34.92 -25.07
N ALA A 28 4.10 33.73 -25.42
CA ALA A 28 3.69 32.46 -24.84
C ALA A 28 4.05 32.38 -23.35
N THR A 29 3.07 32.67 -22.49
CA THR A 29 3.09 32.18 -21.11
C THR A 29 2.80 30.69 -21.17
N GLN A 30 3.84 29.87 -21.00
CA GLN A 30 3.69 28.44 -20.79
C GLN A 30 2.91 28.20 -19.49
N ILE A 31 1.61 27.99 -19.62
CA ILE A 31 0.79 27.44 -18.55
C ILE A 31 1.06 25.94 -18.56
N SER A 32 1.87 25.49 -17.62
CA SER A 32 2.03 24.07 -17.29
C SER A 32 0.65 23.44 -17.03
N PRO A 33 0.30 22.27 -17.61
CA PRO A 33 -0.91 21.57 -17.23
C PRO A 33 -0.59 20.56 -16.11
N PRO A 34 -1.10 20.74 -14.88
CA PRO A 34 -1.34 19.61 -13.97
C PRO A 34 -2.84 19.40 -13.69
N VAL A 35 -3.74 20.20 -14.25
CA VAL A 35 -5.16 20.18 -13.89
C VAL A 35 -5.97 19.12 -14.67
N ALA A 36 -5.52 18.74 -15.87
CA ALA A 36 -6.26 17.81 -16.73
C ALA A 36 -6.26 16.35 -16.22
N ASP A 37 -5.16 15.91 -15.60
CA ASP A 37 -5.04 14.56 -15.05
C ASP A 37 -5.87 14.39 -13.77
N ASP A 38 -5.94 15.44 -12.94
CA ASP A 38 -6.73 15.43 -11.71
C ASP A 38 -8.24 15.42 -12.02
N LEU A 39 -8.67 16.17 -13.04
CA LEU A 39 -10.05 16.13 -13.54
C LEU A 39 -10.38 14.77 -14.20
N SER A 40 -9.44 14.15 -14.90
CA SER A 40 -9.64 12.82 -15.51
C SER A 40 -9.74 11.74 -14.43
N ALA A 41 -8.96 11.84 -13.34
CA ALA A 41 -9.05 10.95 -12.20
C ALA A 41 -10.39 11.10 -11.47
N LEU A 42 -10.86 12.34 -11.25
CA LEU A 42 -12.17 12.63 -10.65
C LEU A 42 -13.33 12.12 -11.52
N PHE A 43 -13.24 12.29 -12.85
CA PHE A 43 -14.25 11.74 -13.77
C PHE A 43 -14.25 10.21 -13.78
N THR A 44 -13.08 9.58 -13.76
CA THR A 44 -12.98 8.10 -13.70
C THR A 44 -13.59 7.59 -12.40
N GLN A 45 -13.32 8.27 -11.29
CA GLN A 45 -13.91 7.95 -10.00
C GLN A 45 -15.45 8.13 -9.99
N GLU A 46 -15.96 9.21 -10.56
CA GLU A 46 -17.41 9.49 -10.65
C GLU A 46 -18.13 8.49 -11.57
N VAL A 47 -17.49 8.10 -12.66
CA VAL A 47 -17.99 7.05 -13.57
C VAL A 47 -18.01 5.70 -12.87
N GLU A 48 -16.99 5.35 -12.09
CA GLU A 48 -16.98 4.09 -11.33
C GLU A 48 -18.03 4.04 -10.23
N LEU A 49 -18.21 5.15 -9.49
CA LEU A 49 -19.26 5.29 -8.49
C LEU A 49 -20.66 5.14 -9.13
N ASN A 50 -20.89 5.79 -10.27
CA ASN A 50 -22.14 5.68 -11.01
C ASN A 50 -22.34 4.29 -11.63
N THR A 51 -21.29 3.66 -12.13
CA THR A 51 -21.35 2.30 -12.69
C THR A 51 -21.69 1.27 -11.60
N ARG A 52 -21.16 1.44 -10.38
CA ARG A 52 -21.54 0.63 -9.22
C ARG A 52 -22.97 0.89 -8.75
N ALA A 53 -23.39 2.15 -8.70
CA ALA A 53 -24.76 2.53 -8.36
C ALA A 53 -25.77 2.02 -9.40
N LEU A 54 -25.39 1.96 -10.67
CA LEU A 54 -26.17 1.38 -11.77
C LEU A 54 -26.17 -0.16 -11.72
N GLY A 55 -25.05 -0.79 -11.37
CA GLY A 55 -24.96 -2.24 -11.13
C GLY A 55 -25.85 -2.70 -9.97
N GLN A 56 -26.01 -1.89 -8.94
CA GLN A 56 -26.97 -2.13 -7.85
C GLN A 56 -28.44 -1.95 -8.27
N ARG A 57 -28.71 -1.22 -9.37
CA ARG A 57 -30.06 -0.98 -9.90
C ARG A 57 -30.48 -1.96 -10.99
N GLN A 58 -29.58 -2.78 -11.53
CA GLN A 58 -29.95 -3.85 -12.45
C GLN A 58 -30.56 -5.03 -11.69
N LEU A 59 -31.90 -5.04 -11.65
CA LEU A 59 -32.71 -6.19 -11.23
C LEU A 59 -32.45 -7.40 -12.15
N GLY A 60 -31.87 -8.46 -11.57
CA GLY A 60 -31.86 -9.81 -12.13
C GLY A 60 -31.53 -10.81 -11.02
N LEU A 61 -32.56 -11.42 -10.42
CA LEU A 61 -32.53 -12.34 -9.27
C LEU A 61 -31.75 -11.82 -8.05
N ARG A 62 -32.47 -11.51 -6.95
CA ARG A 62 -31.81 -11.36 -5.64
C ARG A 62 -31.16 -12.69 -5.27
N THR A 63 -29.85 -12.79 -5.43
CA THR A 63 -29.06 -13.93 -5.01
C THR A 63 -29.32 -14.16 -3.51
N PRO A 64 -29.72 -15.36 -3.08
CA PRO A 64 -29.99 -15.62 -1.68
C PRO A 64 -28.74 -15.35 -0.83
N PRO A 65 -28.89 -14.89 0.43
CA PRO A 65 -27.76 -14.48 1.27
C PRO A 65 -26.66 -15.54 1.41
N ALA A 66 -27.02 -16.83 1.41
CA ALA A 66 -26.05 -17.92 1.51
C ALA A 66 -25.19 -18.09 0.24
N GLU A 67 -25.77 -17.85 -0.94
CA GLU A 67 -25.04 -17.88 -2.22
C GLU A 67 -24.09 -16.69 -2.34
N GLN A 68 -24.52 -15.49 -1.88
CA GLN A 68 -23.64 -14.32 -1.83
C GLN A 68 -22.41 -14.56 -0.94
N LEU A 69 -22.57 -15.23 0.19
CA LEU A 69 -21.45 -15.59 1.07
C LEU A 69 -20.54 -16.63 0.43
N THR A 70 -21.11 -17.57 -0.35
CA THR A 70 -20.31 -18.54 -1.11
C THR A 70 -19.49 -17.82 -2.18
N GLN A 71 -20.08 -16.88 -2.92
CA GLN A 71 -19.36 -16.06 -3.89
C GLN A 71 -18.26 -15.21 -3.25
N LEU A 72 -18.54 -14.57 -2.11
CA LEU A 72 -17.53 -13.81 -1.35
C LEU A 72 -16.38 -14.71 -0.90
N TYR A 73 -16.66 -15.94 -0.47
CA TYR A 73 -15.62 -16.90 -0.09
C TYR A 73 -14.72 -17.26 -1.28
N GLU A 74 -15.29 -17.50 -2.46
CA GLU A 74 -14.53 -17.77 -3.68
C GLU A 74 -13.69 -16.54 -4.11
N GLN A 75 -14.22 -15.33 -3.96
CA GLN A 75 -13.50 -14.07 -4.21
C GLN A 75 -12.31 -13.88 -3.27
N LEU A 76 -12.50 -14.17 -1.98
CA LEU A 76 -11.41 -14.16 -1.00
C LEU A 76 -10.36 -15.25 -1.33
N GLY A 77 -10.82 -16.36 -1.92
CA GLY A 77 -10.02 -17.56 -2.21
C GLY A 77 -9.59 -18.25 -0.93
N HIS A 78 -9.16 -19.51 -0.98
CA HIS A 78 -8.50 -20.19 0.15
C HIS A 78 -7.18 -20.80 -0.34
N PRO A 79 -6.03 -20.58 0.34
CA PRO A 79 -4.73 -21.13 -0.10
C PRO A 79 -4.76 -22.64 -0.32
N ALA A 80 -5.33 -23.39 0.64
CA ALA A 80 -5.55 -24.84 0.49
C ALA A 80 -6.65 -25.26 -0.50
N GLN A 81 -7.22 -24.32 -1.27
CA GLN A 81 -8.32 -24.52 -2.23
C GLN A 81 -9.54 -25.27 -1.63
N ALA A 82 -9.73 -25.13 -0.32
CA ALA A 82 -10.83 -25.74 0.39
C ALA A 82 -12.13 -25.07 -0.03
N LYS A 83 -13.18 -25.86 -0.25
CA LYS A 83 -14.52 -25.34 -0.58
C LYS A 83 -15.23 -24.84 0.67
N MET A 84 -16.11 -23.85 0.50
CA MET A 84 -16.94 -23.28 1.57
C MET A 84 -17.63 -24.37 2.43
N ALA A 85 -18.27 -25.35 1.80
CA ALA A 85 -19.01 -26.39 2.52
C ALA A 85 -18.12 -27.24 3.46
N THR A 86 -16.89 -27.56 3.03
CA THR A 86 -15.93 -28.31 3.85
C THR A 86 -15.49 -27.50 5.06
N ILE A 87 -15.16 -26.22 4.85
CA ILE A 87 -14.72 -25.33 5.92
C ILE A 87 -15.88 -25.03 6.89
N ALA A 88 -17.09 -24.78 6.40
CA ALA A 88 -18.27 -24.55 7.22
C ALA A 88 -18.60 -25.76 8.11
N ARG A 89 -18.48 -26.98 7.58
CA ARG A 89 -18.63 -28.21 8.38
C ARG A 89 -17.58 -28.31 9.48
N ASN A 90 -16.32 -28.02 9.17
CA ASN A 90 -15.24 -28.06 10.16
C ASN A 90 -15.45 -27.02 11.26
N VAL A 91 -15.83 -25.79 10.90
CA VAL A 91 -16.16 -24.72 11.84
C VAL A 91 -17.32 -25.14 12.76
N ARG A 92 -18.40 -25.71 12.22
CA ARG A 92 -19.54 -26.19 13.02
C ARG A 92 -19.11 -27.21 14.07
N VAL A 93 -18.30 -28.21 13.68
CA VAL A 93 -17.78 -29.22 14.61
C VAL A 93 -16.95 -28.57 15.72
N GLN A 94 -16.09 -27.62 15.37
CA GLN A 94 -15.21 -26.96 16.34
C GLN A 94 -15.97 -26.04 17.31
N LEU A 95 -17.00 -25.35 16.83
CA LEU A 95 -17.90 -24.57 17.69
C LEU A 95 -18.61 -25.44 18.72
N LEU A 96 -19.08 -26.63 18.31
CA LEU A 96 -19.70 -27.59 19.23
C LEU A 96 -18.72 -28.16 20.26
N LEU A 97 -17.42 -28.20 19.93
CA LEU A 97 -16.34 -28.55 20.86
C LEU A 97 -15.92 -27.39 21.77
N GLY A 98 -16.56 -26.22 21.65
CA GLY A 98 -16.24 -25.04 22.45
C GLY A 98 -14.97 -24.30 22.00
N ALA A 99 -14.52 -24.50 20.76
CA ALA A 99 -13.35 -23.80 20.24
C ALA A 99 -13.64 -22.31 20.02
N GLY A 100 -12.68 -21.46 20.39
CA GLY A 100 -12.79 -20.01 20.23
C GLY A 100 -12.34 -19.48 18.87
N VAL A 101 -12.33 -18.15 18.74
CA VAL A 101 -12.01 -17.41 17.50
C VAL A 101 -10.65 -17.78 16.92
N GLY A 102 -9.63 -18.01 17.75
CA GLY A 102 -8.30 -18.41 17.27
C GLY A 102 -8.35 -19.68 16.41
N LYS A 103 -9.15 -20.68 16.81
CA LYS A 103 -9.31 -21.91 16.02
C LYS A 103 -10.08 -21.67 14.73
N MET A 104 -11.04 -20.75 14.74
CA MET A 104 -11.77 -20.35 13.53
C MET A 104 -10.81 -19.71 12.53
N MET A 105 -9.95 -18.81 12.99
CA MET A 105 -8.91 -18.18 12.17
C MET A 105 -7.99 -19.22 11.54
N ASP A 106 -7.48 -20.19 12.32
CA ASP A 106 -6.61 -21.25 11.81
C ASP A 106 -7.26 -22.02 10.65
N ILE A 107 -8.51 -22.47 10.84
CA ILE A 107 -9.23 -23.30 9.88
C ILE A 107 -9.60 -22.50 8.62
N THR A 108 -9.79 -21.20 8.75
CA THR A 108 -10.02 -20.31 7.61
C THR A 108 -8.74 -19.69 7.07
N GLY A 109 -7.57 -20.28 7.34
CA GLY A 109 -6.30 -19.89 6.74
C GLY A 109 -5.77 -18.54 7.22
N ASN A 110 -5.98 -18.22 8.50
CA ASN A 110 -5.56 -16.99 9.17
C ASN A 110 -6.03 -15.69 8.50
N ASP A 111 -7.25 -15.73 7.98
CA ASP A 111 -7.88 -14.61 7.30
C ASP A 111 -9.19 -14.20 8.01
N PRO A 112 -9.26 -13.00 8.62
CA PRO A 112 -10.44 -12.56 9.36
C PRO A 112 -11.67 -12.34 8.47
N ALA A 113 -11.50 -11.87 7.23
CA ALA A 113 -12.63 -11.73 6.33
C ALA A 113 -13.18 -13.10 5.90
N ARG A 114 -12.29 -14.08 5.68
CA ARG A 114 -12.72 -15.46 5.40
C ARG A 114 -13.41 -16.09 6.60
N ALA A 115 -12.85 -15.94 7.80
CA ALA A 115 -13.47 -16.39 9.05
C ALA A 115 -14.89 -15.83 9.21
N TYR A 116 -15.03 -14.52 8.98
CA TYR A 116 -16.30 -13.81 9.04
C TYR A 116 -17.33 -14.39 8.07
N VAL A 117 -16.98 -14.54 6.79
CA VAL A 117 -17.89 -15.05 5.76
C VAL A 117 -18.33 -16.49 6.07
N VAL A 118 -17.40 -17.35 6.52
CA VAL A 118 -17.71 -18.74 6.90
C VAL A 118 -18.64 -18.79 8.11
N LEU A 119 -18.34 -18.06 9.18
CA LEU A 119 -19.17 -18.07 10.38
C LEU A 119 -20.58 -17.52 10.10
N LYS A 120 -20.69 -16.48 9.26
CA LYS A 120 -21.98 -15.94 8.82
C LYS A 120 -22.77 -16.96 7.99
N HIS A 121 -22.10 -17.72 7.14
CA HIS A 121 -22.71 -18.81 6.39
C HIS A 121 -23.20 -19.92 7.33
N VAL A 122 -22.39 -20.32 8.32
CA VAL A 122 -22.78 -21.33 9.32
C VAL A 122 -23.99 -20.89 10.13
N ALA A 123 -24.05 -19.62 10.57
CA ALA A 123 -25.19 -19.08 11.30
C ALA A 123 -26.48 -19.13 10.46
N LEU A 124 -26.43 -18.61 9.22
CA LEU A 124 -27.59 -18.62 8.31
C LEU A 124 -28.07 -20.03 7.96
N GLN A 125 -27.14 -20.94 7.69
CA GLN A 125 -27.47 -22.33 7.39
C GLN A 125 -28.11 -23.02 8.61
N SER A 126 -27.58 -22.76 9.81
CA SER A 126 -28.12 -23.35 11.04
C SER A 126 -29.51 -22.82 11.37
N ASP A 127 -29.78 -21.54 11.10
CA ASP A 127 -31.14 -20.97 11.20
C ASP A 127 -32.10 -21.63 10.22
N ALA A 128 -31.70 -21.76 8.96
CA ALA A 128 -32.53 -22.37 7.92
C ALA A 128 -32.87 -23.85 8.23
N GLU A 129 -31.97 -24.54 8.92
CA GLU A 129 -32.12 -25.95 9.31
C GLU A 129 -32.66 -26.13 10.75
N GLY A 130 -33.09 -25.05 11.42
CA GLY A 130 -33.70 -25.10 12.75
C GLY A 130 -32.75 -25.46 13.90
N ARG A 131 -31.43 -25.37 13.70
CA ARG A 131 -30.40 -25.68 14.69
C ARG A 131 -30.00 -24.45 15.51
N THR A 132 -30.90 -24.04 16.40
CA THR A 132 -30.75 -22.80 17.20
C THR A 132 -29.46 -22.75 18.02
N ALA A 133 -29.02 -23.86 18.61
CA ALA A 133 -27.79 -23.90 19.41
C ALA A 133 -26.54 -23.60 18.58
N GLU A 134 -26.42 -24.21 17.39
CA GLU A 134 -25.31 -23.96 16.47
C GLU A 134 -25.32 -22.52 15.94
N ALA A 135 -26.51 -22.00 15.60
CA ALA A 135 -26.65 -20.62 15.15
C ALA A 135 -26.19 -19.63 16.22
N THR A 136 -26.52 -19.86 17.49
CA THR A 136 -26.08 -19.04 18.63
C THR A 136 -24.56 -19.09 18.82
N LEU A 137 -23.95 -20.28 18.77
CA LEU A 137 -22.49 -20.42 18.87
C LEU A 137 -21.77 -19.68 17.75
N ALA A 138 -22.26 -19.82 16.51
CA ALA A 138 -21.69 -19.12 15.35
C ALA A 138 -21.80 -17.59 15.49
N ARG A 139 -22.96 -17.08 15.95
CA ARG A 139 -23.13 -15.63 16.22
C ARG A 139 -22.26 -15.12 17.35
N SER A 140 -22.07 -15.89 18.42
CA SER A 140 -21.15 -15.53 19.50
C SER A 140 -19.71 -15.43 18.99
N SER A 141 -19.25 -16.43 18.24
CA SER A 141 -17.91 -16.40 17.65
C SER A 141 -17.75 -15.29 16.59
N LEU A 142 -18.81 -14.91 15.88
CA LEU A 142 -18.81 -13.73 15.00
C LEU A 142 -18.61 -12.44 15.77
N ALA A 143 -19.33 -12.25 16.88
CA ALA A 143 -19.20 -11.06 17.71
C ALA A 143 -17.78 -10.93 18.28
N ASP A 144 -17.20 -12.05 18.75
CA ASP A 144 -15.82 -12.07 19.23
C ASP A 144 -14.81 -11.76 18.11
N LEU A 145 -15.02 -12.30 16.89
CA LEU A 145 -14.17 -12.01 15.74
C LEU A 145 -14.26 -10.53 15.34
N GLU A 146 -15.46 -9.97 15.25
CA GLU A 146 -15.67 -8.55 14.93
C GLU A 146 -15.04 -7.64 15.99
N ALA A 147 -15.13 -7.99 17.28
CA ALA A 147 -14.52 -7.20 18.35
C ALA A 147 -13.00 -7.01 18.16
N HIS A 148 -12.30 -8.01 17.59
CA HIS A 148 -10.85 -7.97 17.42
C HIS A 148 -10.41 -7.53 16.02
N TYR A 149 -11.20 -7.80 14.97
CA TYR A 149 -10.75 -7.71 13.58
C TYR A 149 -11.66 -6.91 12.65
N LYS A 150 -12.61 -6.11 13.18
CA LYS A 150 -13.56 -5.36 12.35
C LYS A 150 -12.93 -4.59 11.18
N PRO A 151 -11.84 -3.82 11.36
CA PRO A 151 -11.19 -3.12 10.24
C PRO A 151 -10.66 -4.08 9.16
N GLN A 152 -10.03 -5.19 9.55
CA GLN A 152 -9.48 -6.19 8.62
C GLN A 152 -10.58 -6.97 7.91
N ILE A 153 -11.67 -7.31 8.61
CA ILE A 153 -12.85 -7.91 7.99
C ILE A 153 -13.37 -6.99 6.89
N GLN A 154 -13.58 -5.71 7.22
CA GLN A 154 -14.10 -4.73 6.26
C GLN A 154 -13.16 -4.55 5.07
N ALA A 155 -11.86 -4.42 5.30
CA ALA A 155 -10.85 -4.34 4.24
C ALA A 155 -10.90 -5.58 3.33
N GLY A 156 -10.98 -6.77 3.90
CA GLY A 156 -11.03 -8.00 3.11
C GLY A 156 -12.27 -8.09 2.25
N LEU A 157 -13.43 -7.71 2.78
CA LEU A 157 -14.69 -7.68 2.02
C LEU A 157 -14.66 -6.63 0.91
N ASN A 158 -14.16 -5.43 1.20
CA ASN A 158 -14.12 -4.33 0.24
C ASN A 158 -13.16 -4.60 -0.93
N THR A 159 -12.07 -5.32 -0.68
CA THR A 159 -11.01 -5.57 -1.67
C THR A 159 -11.15 -6.92 -2.38
N ALA A 160 -12.02 -7.83 -1.93
CA ALA A 160 -12.11 -9.20 -2.42
C ALA A 160 -12.26 -9.28 -3.95
N LEU A 161 -13.16 -8.47 -4.52
CA LEU A 161 -13.40 -8.45 -5.97
C LEU A 161 -12.20 -7.89 -6.76
N ALA A 162 -11.58 -6.80 -6.30
CA ALA A 162 -10.38 -6.26 -6.91
C ALA A 162 -9.23 -7.27 -6.92
N LEU A 163 -9.03 -7.96 -5.79
CA LEU A 163 -7.98 -8.97 -5.66
C LEU A 163 -8.24 -10.19 -6.53
N GLN A 164 -9.50 -10.64 -6.65
CA GLN A 164 -9.89 -11.69 -7.59
C GLN A 164 -9.64 -11.29 -9.05
N ALA A 165 -10.04 -10.08 -9.45
CA ALA A 165 -9.84 -9.60 -10.81
C ALA A 165 -8.35 -9.42 -11.17
N GLY A 166 -7.48 -9.24 -10.17
CA GLY A 166 -6.04 -9.09 -10.33
C GLY A 166 -5.25 -10.39 -10.38
N SER A 167 -5.78 -11.49 -9.84
CA SER A 167 -5.14 -12.80 -9.87
C SER A 167 -6.11 -13.94 -9.52
N ASP A 168 -6.07 -15.02 -10.31
CA ASP A 168 -6.79 -16.25 -10.01
C ASP A 168 -6.12 -17.04 -8.85
N ASP A 169 -4.82 -16.83 -8.60
CA ASP A 169 -4.07 -17.56 -7.58
C ASP A 169 -4.56 -17.22 -6.15
N PRO A 170 -5.14 -18.19 -5.42
CA PRO A 170 -5.57 -17.99 -4.04
C PRO A 170 -4.43 -17.66 -3.07
N HIS A 171 -3.19 -18.12 -3.33
CA HIS A 171 -2.04 -17.82 -2.49
C HIS A 171 -1.63 -16.36 -2.61
N LEU A 172 -1.47 -15.86 -3.84
CA LEU A 172 -1.18 -14.44 -4.06
C LEU A 172 -2.28 -13.54 -3.49
N ARG A 173 -3.57 -13.90 -3.67
CA ARG A 173 -4.69 -13.14 -3.08
C ARG A 173 -4.60 -13.06 -1.56
N GLN A 174 -4.28 -14.17 -0.90
CA GLN A 174 -4.06 -14.20 0.55
C GLN A 174 -2.87 -13.31 0.94
N ALA A 175 -1.73 -13.44 0.26
CA ALA A 175 -0.52 -12.70 0.58
C ALA A 175 -0.72 -11.18 0.43
N VAL A 176 -1.35 -10.75 -0.66
CA VAL A 176 -1.67 -9.35 -0.92
C VAL A 176 -2.65 -8.81 0.13
N ARG A 177 -3.65 -9.59 0.54
CA ARG A 177 -4.61 -9.19 1.56
C ARG A 177 -3.99 -9.11 2.96
N SER A 178 -3.13 -10.06 3.32
CA SER A 178 -2.36 -10.03 4.58
C SER A 178 -1.42 -8.82 4.64
N MET A 179 -0.76 -8.48 3.53
CA MET A 179 -0.02 -7.24 3.40
C MET A 179 -0.93 -6.02 3.59
N TYR A 180 -2.10 -5.99 2.95
CA TYR A 180 -3.05 -4.88 3.07
C TYR A 180 -3.48 -4.67 4.53
N TYR A 181 -3.80 -5.74 5.26
CA TYR A 181 -4.12 -5.66 6.69
C TYR A 181 -3.00 -5.07 7.54
N THR A 182 -1.76 -5.45 7.25
CA THR A 182 -0.60 -4.96 7.98
C THR A 182 -0.33 -3.50 7.62
N SER A 183 -0.13 -3.22 6.34
CA SER A 183 0.42 -1.95 5.86
C SER A 183 -0.62 -0.83 5.77
N VAL A 184 -1.86 -1.16 5.39
CA VAL A 184 -2.94 -0.18 5.19
C VAL A 184 -3.82 -0.08 6.42
N VAL A 185 -4.29 -1.20 6.98
CA VAL A 185 -5.25 -1.17 8.09
C VAL A 185 -4.56 -0.87 9.42
N THR A 186 -3.43 -1.55 9.70
CA THR A 186 -2.78 -1.49 11.01
C THR A 186 -1.76 -0.36 11.09
N THR A 187 -0.77 -0.33 10.18
CA THR A 187 0.34 0.65 10.26
C THR A 187 0.08 1.95 9.53
N GLN A 188 -0.79 1.94 8.51
CA GLN A 188 -1.12 3.11 7.67
C GLN A 188 0.13 3.85 7.13
N SER A 189 1.12 3.08 6.64
CA SER A 189 2.42 3.61 6.24
C SER A 189 2.69 3.34 4.76
N LEU A 190 2.91 4.41 4.00
CA LEU A 190 3.24 4.31 2.58
C LEU A 190 4.56 3.55 2.36
N ALA A 191 5.59 3.81 3.17
CA ALA A 191 6.86 3.08 3.09
C ALA A 191 6.70 1.59 3.40
N THR A 192 5.95 1.24 4.46
CA THR A 192 5.68 -0.17 4.81
C THR A 192 4.88 -0.87 3.70
N LEU A 193 3.93 -0.17 3.09
CA LEU A 193 3.16 -0.67 1.95
C LEU A 193 4.05 -0.92 0.72
N MET A 194 4.87 0.06 0.31
CA MET A 194 5.78 -0.10 -0.82
C MET A 194 6.84 -1.17 -0.57
N GLN A 195 7.38 -1.26 0.64
CA GLN A 195 8.37 -2.27 1.03
C GLN A 195 7.78 -3.67 0.91
N SER A 196 6.60 -3.88 1.49
CA SER A 196 5.90 -5.16 1.45
C SER A 196 5.50 -5.53 0.03
N LEU A 197 5.05 -4.56 -0.76
CA LEU A 197 4.67 -4.76 -2.16
C LEU A 197 5.87 -5.17 -3.00
N LEU A 198 7.02 -4.50 -2.82
CA LEU A 198 8.26 -4.83 -3.49
C LEU A 198 8.77 -6.22 -3.08
N GLY A 199 8.53 -6.65 -1.83
CA GLY A 199 8.86 -8.01 -1.38
C GLY A 199 7.97 -9.08 -1.98
N LEU A 200 6.69 -8.80 -2.20
CA LEU A 200 5.75 -9.76 -2.78
C LEU A 200 5.90 -9.90 -4.30
N PHE A 201 6.15 -8.81 -5.01
CA PHE A 201 6.17 -8.81 -6.49
C PHE A 201 7.58 -8.70 -7.10
N GLY A 202 8.60 -8.41 -6.28
CA GLY A 202 9.95 -8.13 -6.79
C GLY A 202 9.98 -6.91 -7.71
N GLU A 203 11.09 -6.72 -8.43
CA GLU A 203 11.19 -5.63 -9.41
C GLU A 203 10.30 -5.86 -10.65
N GLY A 204 10.30 -7.09 -11.18
CA GLY A 204 9.66 -7.42 -12.45
C GLY A 204 8.15 -7.21 -12.46
N ASP A 205 7.46 -7.62 -11.39
CA ASP A 205 6.01 -7.52 -11.29
C ASP A 205 5.53 -6.36 -10.40
N PHE A 206 6.44 -5.48 -9.96
CA PHE A 206 6.11 -4.37 -9.06
C PHE A 206 4.99 -3.49 -9.61
N ALA A 207 5.04 -3.15 -10.91
CA ALA A 207 4.05 -2.31 -11.55
C ALA A 207 2.66 -2.94 -11.55
N SER A 208 2.59 -4.26 -11.76
CA SER A 208 1.35 -5.04 -11.71
C SER A 208 0.78 -5.06 -10.29
N GLY A 209 1.63 -5.34 -9.30
CA GLY A 209 1.24 -5.30 -7.88
C GLY A 209 0.75 -3.92 -7.44
N LEU A 210 1.41 -2.86 -7.92
CA LEU A 210 1.04 -1.48 -7.63
C LEU A 210 -0.34 -1.13 -8.20
N LYS A 211 -0.61 -1.52 -9.45
CA LYS A 211 -1.94 -1.36 -10.07
C LYS A 211 -3.01 -2.08 -9.26
N LEU A 212 -2.73 -3.31 -8.81
CA LEU A 212 -3.64 -4.10 -7.99
C LEU A 212 -3.96 -3.40 -6.66
N ILE A 213 -2.93 -2.91 -5.95
CA ILE A 213 -3.13 -2.25 -4.66
C ILE A 213 -3.84 -0.89 -4.79
N ARG A 214 -3.53 -0.10 -5.82
CA ARG A 214 -4.27 1.14 -6.09
C ARG A 214 -5.75 0.86 -6.34
N ARG A 215 -6.08 -0.22 -7.07
CA ARG A 215 -7.46 -0.65 -7.27
C ARG A 215 -8.12 -1.08 -5.96
N ALA A 216 -7.44 -1.90 -5.15
CA ALA A 216 -7.96 -2.33 -3.86
C ALA A 216 -8.25 -1.14 -2.93
N LEU A 217 -7.35 -0.15 -2.87
CA LEU A 217 -7.56 1.10 -2.11
C LEU A 217 -8.76 1.89 -2.62
N ALA A 218 -8.90 2.05 -3.94
CA ALA A 218 -10.04 2.75 -4.52
C ALA A 218 -11.36 2.05 -4.17
N ASP A 219 -11.38 0.73 -4.17
CA ASP A 219 -12.55 -0.08 -3.81
C ASP A 219 -12.92 0.08 -2.33
N ASP A 220 -11.93 0.11 -1.44
CA ASP A 220 -12.11 0.35 0.00
C ASP A 220 -12.59 1.78 0.32
N ILE A 221 -12.06 2.79 -0.38
CA ILE A 221 -12.52 4.19 -0.27
C ILE A 221 -13.98 4.33 -0.71
N ALA A 222 -14.35 3.67 -1.81
CA ALA A 222 -15.67 3.75 -2.40
C ALA A 222 -16.73 2.89 -1.68
N ALA A 223 -16.30 1.94 -0.84
CA ALA A 223 -17.20 1.08 -0.09
C ALA A 223 -18.09 1.88 0.86
N GLN A 224 -19.32 1.41 1.08
CA GLN A 224 -20.28 2.06 1.99
C GLN A 224 -19.71 2.26 3.38
N THR A 225 -18.93 1.29 3.87
CA THR A 225 -18.14 1.38 5.09
C THR A 225 -16.70 1.07 4.72
N SER A 226 -15.84 2.08 4.80
CA SER A 226 -14.39 1.90 4.59
C SER A 226 -13.78 1.15 5.77
N SER A 227 -12.67 0.46 5.53
CA SER A 227 -11.96 -0.30 6.57
C SER A 227 -11.37 0.58 7.67
N VAL A 228 -10.89 1.77 7.29
CA VAL A 228 -10.33 2.81 8.16
C VAL A 228 -10.81 4.19 7.69
N ASP A 229 -10.25 5.27 8.23
CA ASP A 229 -10.59 6.63 7.80
C ASP A 229 -10.34 6.85 6.30
N ARG A 230 -11.31 7.44 5.61
CA ARG A 230 -11.24 7.66 4.16
C ARG A 230 -10.16 8.67 3.76
N GLY A 231 -9.85 9.63 4.62
CA GLY A 231 -8.76 10.59 4.40
C GLY A 231 -7.41 9.88 4.38
N GLN A 232 -7.17 8.99 5.35
CA GLN A 232 -5.95 8.18 5.42
C GLN A 232 -5.78 7.28 4.18
N LEU A 233 -6.85 6.60 3.75
CA LEU A 233 -6.82 5.78 2.52
C LEU A 233 -6.48 6.61 1.27
N ARG A 234 -7.05 7.82 1.16
CA ARG A 234 -6.75 8.73 0.05
C ARG A 234 -5.29 9.20 0.06
N THR A 235 -4.74 9.52 1.23
CA THR A 235 -3.33 9.88 1.38
C THR A 235 -2.41 8.76 0.90
N LEU A 236 -2.71 7.50 1.27
CA LEU A 236 -1.95 6.35 0.79
C LEU A 236 -2.07 6.19 -0.73
N LEU A 237 -3.28 6.31 -1.29
CA LEU A 237 -3.51 6.20 -2.73
C LEU A 237 -2.75 7.28 -3.52
N LEU A 238 -2.79 8.53 -3.06
CA LEU A 238 -2.03 9.64 -3.66
C LEU A 238 -0.52 9.35 -3.61
N GLY A 239 -0.01 8.92 -2.45
CA GLY A 239 1.39 8.56 -2.29
C GLY A 239 1.84 7.40 -3.19
N LEU A 240 0.96 6.43 -3.45
CA LEU A 240 1.21 5.36 -4.41
C LEU A 240 1.18 5.84 -5.85
N ASN A 241 0.38 6.85 -6.20
CA ASN A 241 0.34 7.39 -7.57
C ASN A 241 1.70 8.01 -7.97
N ASP A 242 2.43 8.54 -7.00
CA ASP A 242 3.79 9.11 -7.17
C ASP A 242 4.92 8.06 -7.30
N CYS A 243 4.60 6.78 -7.51
CA CYS A 243 5.57 5.68 -7.58
C CYS A 243 6.64 5.79 -8.69
N SER A 244 6.55 6.74 -9.64
CA SER A 244 7.68 7.05 -10.54
C SER A 244 8.96 7.37 -9.77
N ARG A 245 8.82 7.91 -8.55
CA ARG A 245 9.94 8.17 -7.63
C ARG A 245 10.62 6.88 -7.15
N LEU A 246 9.89 5.76 -7.03
CA LEU A 246 10.43 4.49 -6.56
C LEU A 246 11.36 3.85 -7.60
N SER A 247 10.95 3.82 -8.87
CA SER A 247 11.82 3.36 -9.96
C SER A 247 13.10 4.19 -10.07
N GLY A 248 13.01 5.50 -9.82
CA GLY A 248 14.17 6.39 -9.75
C GLY A 248 15.11 6.06 -8.60
N VAL A 249 14.60 5.81 -7.39
CA VAL A 249 15.42 5.39 -6.24
C VAL A 249 16.06 4.02 -6.48
N LEU A 250 15.32 3.07 -7.08
CA LEU A 250 15.88 1.76 -7.45
C LEU A 250 17.04 1.88 -8.43
N SER A 251 16.90 2.75 -9.44
CA SER A 251 17.96 3.00 -10.42
C SER A 251 19.22 3.55 -9.75
N ARG A 252 19.06 4.48 -8.79
CA ARG A 252 20.21 5.00 -8.02
C ARG A 252 20.81 3.97 -7.07
N CYS A 253 20.00 3.07 -6.50
CA CYS A 253 20.52 1.92 -5.75
C CYS A 253 21.39 1.02 -6.64
N LYS A 254 20.96 0.75 -7.88
CA LYS A 254 21.74 -0.02 -8.86
C LYS A 254 23.06 0.65 -9.21
N GLU A 255 23.04 1.97 -9.45
CA GLU A 255 24.25 2.75 -9.75
C GLU A 255 25.25 2.71 -8.59
N LEU A 256 24.80 2.95 -7.35
CA LEU A 256 25.66 2.88 -6.17
C LEU A 256 26.26 1.50 -5.94
N ILE A 257 25.45 0.44 -6.11
CA ILE A 257 25.93 -0.93 -6.00
C ILE A 257 26.96 -1.21 -7.09
N GLY A 258 26.69 -0.81 -8.34
CA GLY A 258 27.63 -0.97 -9.45
C GLY A 258 28.98 -0.29 -9.18
N GLN A 259 28.96 0.94 -8.66
CA GLN A 259 30.18 1.66 -8.26
C GLN A 259 30.92 0.94 -7.12
N SER A 260 30.20 0.41 -6.14
CA SER A 260 30.78 -0.31 -5.01
C SER A 260 31.42 -1.63 -5.45
N LEU A 261 30.76 -2.37 -6.36
CA LEU A 261 31.27 -3.64 -6.92
C LEU A 261 32.51 -3.46 -7.80
N LEU A 262 32.67 -2.30 -8.46
CA LEU A 262 33.90 -1.99 -9.20
C LEU A 262 35.12 -1.87 -8.28
N LEU A 263 34.91 -1.36 -7.06
CA LEU A 263 35.97 -1.22 -6.06
C LEU A 263 36.13 -2.50 -5.23
N TYR A 264 35.04 -3.20 -4.95
CA TYR A 264 34.95 -4.35 -4.04
C TYR A 264 34.13 -5.50 -4.66
N PRO A 265 34.73 -6.33 -5.54
CA PRO A 265 34.00 -7.37 -6.29
C PRO A 265 33.39 -8.49 -5.44
N GLU A 266 33.91 -8.70 -4.23
CA GLU A 266 33.45 -9.76 -3.30
C GLU A 266 32.12 -9.43 -2.60
N LEU A 267 31.57 -8.22 -2.80
CA LEU A 267 30.30 -7.84 -2.20
C LEU A 267 29.12 -8.49 -2.92
N HIS A 268 28.14 -8.96 -2.14
CA HIS A 268 26.88 -9.48 -2.65
C HIS A 268 25.74 -8.53 -2.27
N LEU A 269 25.49 -7.54 -3.13
CA LEU A 269 24.48 -6.51 -2.92
C LEU A 269 23.29 -6.70 -3.86
N ASP A 270 22.08 -6.71 -3.28
CA ASP A 270 20.82 -6.74 -4.02
C ASP A 270 20.21 -5.33 -4.06
N PRO A 271 20.02 -4.72 -5.25
CA PRO A 271 19.38 -3.41 -5.38
C PRO A 271 17.95 -3.37 -4.83
N VAL A 272 17.18 -4.45 -4.97
CA VAL A 272 15.81 -4.53 -4.45
C VAL A 272 15.83 -4.57 -2.94
N GLY A 273 16.68 -5.42 -2.34
CA GLY A 273 16.92 -5.48 -0.91
C GLY A 273 17.40 -4.14 -0.32
N LEU A 274 18.28 -3.42 -1.02
CA LEU A 274 18.73 -2.09 -0.59
C LEU A 274 17.60 -1.07 -0.58
N LEU A 275 16.75 -1.07 -1.61
CA LEU A 275 15.56 -0.22 -1.65
C LEU A 275 14.56 -0.59 -0.55
N GLN A 276 14.31 -1.89 -0.32
CA GLN A 276 13.44 -2.34 0.77
C GLN A 276 13.97 -1.86 2.13
N ARG A 277 15.30 -1.87 2.31
CA ARG A 277 15.92 -1.38 3.53
C ARG A 277 15.76 0.13 3.71
N LEU A 278 15.93 0.91 2.63
CA LEU A 278 15.65 2.35 2.63
C LEU A 278 14.19 2.67 3.01
N LEU A 279 13.24 1.90 2.49
CA LEU A 279 11.83 2.02 2.88
C LEU A 279 11.62 1.64 4.35
N GLY A 280 12.30 0.59 4.83
CA GLY A 280 12.32 0.22 6.24
C GLY A 280 12.78 1.37 7.12
N TYR A 281 13.90 2.02 6.78
CA TYR A 281 14.40 3.19 7.51
C TYR A 281 13.41 4.36 7.52
N ALA A 282 12.72 4.59 6.40
CA ALA A 282 11.69 5.63 6.33
C ALA A 282 10.49 5.31 7.23
N ALA A 283 10.14 4.02 7.38
CA ALA A 283 9.04 3.57 8.21
C ALA A 283 9.37 3.54 9.72
N SER A 284 10.51 2.95 10.10
CA SER A 284 10.87 2.68 11.51
C SER A 284 11.92 3.63 12.08
N GLY A 285 12.58 4.45 11.27
CA GLY A 285 13.75 5.23 11.65
C GLY A 285 15.06 4.47 11.39
N LEU A 286 16.18 5.16 11.62
CA LEU A 286 17.53 4.65 11.36
C LEU A 286 18.44 4.95 12.56
N THR A 287 18.92 3.89 13.21
CA THR A 287 19.78 3.95 14.38
C THR A 287 21.27 3.90 14.01
N PRO A 288 22.20 4.38 14.86
CA PRO A 288 23.63 4.25 14.62
C PRO A 288 24.09 2.80 14.40
N HIS A 289 23.46 1.83 15.07
CA HIS A 289 23.75 0.41 14.87
C HIS A 289 23.40 -0.04 13.45
N GLU A 290 22.23 0.32 12.94
CA GLU A 290 21.81 0.01 11.58
C GLU A 290 22.67 0.70 10.53
N VAL A 291 23.14 1.94 10.80
CA VAL A 291 24.09 2.64 9.91
C VAL A 291 25.41 1.88 9.85
N LYS A 292 25.95 1.40 10.98
CA LYS A 292 27.17 0.59 11.01
C LYS A 292 26.99 -0.75 10.28
N HIS A 293 25.82 -1.38 10.39
CA HIS A 293 25.50 -2.59 9.63
C HIS A 293 25.43 -2.29 8.13
N LEU A 294 24.76 -1.21 7.72
CA LEU A 294 24.72 -0.78 6.33
C LEU A 294 26.12 -0.51 5.78
N ALA A 295 27.00 0.09 6.59
CA ALA A 295 28.38 0.36 6.20
C ALA A 295 29.14 -0.93 5.84
N ARG A 296 29.00 -1.96 6.66
CA ARG A 296 29.61 -3.27 6.42
C ARG A 296 29.06 -3.95 5.17
N ASP A 297 27.75 -3.86 4.95
CA ASP A 297 27.15 -4.46 3.76
C ASP A 297 27.63 -3.77 2.47
N LEU A 298 27.75 -2.43 2.50
CA LEU A 298 28.16 -1.65 1.34
C LEU A 298 29.68 -1.63 1.10
N GLY A 299 30.50 -1.77 2.14
CA GLY A 299 31.95 -1.58 2.09
C GLY A 299 32.79 -2.75 2.60
N GLY A 300 32.18 -3.86 3.01
CA GLY A 300 32.88 -5.01 3.58
C GLY A 300 33.51 -4.72 4.94
N ASP A 301 34.58 -5.45 5.30
CA ASP A 301 35.23 -5.34 6.62
C ASP A 301 36.19 -4.16 6.75
N GLU A 302 36.63 -3.59 5.63
CA GLU A 302 37.61 -2.50 5.65
C GLU A 302 36.97 -1.15 5.95
N GLN A 303 37.43 -0.50 7.02
CA GLN A 303 36.83 0.75 7.51
C GLN A 303 36.91 1.91 6.49
N ALA A 304 37.98 1.98 5.70
CA ALA A 304 38.10 3.00 4.65
C ALA A 304 37.02 2.82 3.56
N HIS A 305 36.74 1.58 3.19
CA HIS A 305 35.72 1.21 2.22
C HIS A 305 34.31 1.49 2.79
N GLN A 306 34.07 1.14 4.05
CA GLN A 306 32.83 1.47 4.76
C GLN A 306 32.58 2.99 4.78
N LEU A 307 33.59 3.80 5.11
CA LEU A 307 33.48 5.27 5.13
C LEU A 307 33.21 5.85 3.74
N SER A 308 33.91 5.36 2.71
CA SER A 308 33.70 5.78 1.32
C SER A 308 32.29 5.46 0.85
N SER A 309 31.84 4.23 1.09
CA SER A 309 30.51 3.75 0.69
C SER A 309 29.39 4.48 1.43
N LEU A 310 29.53 4.70 2.74
CA LEU A 310 28.57 5.51 3.48
C LEU A 310 28.53 6.97 2.98
N SER A 311 29.67 7.53 2.60
CA SER A 311 29.74 8.89 2.06
C SER A 311 29.01 8.99 0.71
N ALA A 312 29.18 7.99 -0.16
CA ALA A 312 28.50 7.89 -1.45
C ALA A 312 27.00 7.64 -1.30
N PHE A 313 26.57 6.90 -0.29
CA PHE A 313 25.16 6.56 -0.04
C PHE A 313 24.36 7.68 0.64
N PHE A 314 25.01 8.56 1.41
CA PHE A 314 24.32 9.60 2.19
C PHE A 314 23.39 10.52 1.36
N PRO A 315 23.76 10.99 0.14
CA PRO A 315 22.88 11.75 -0.73
C PRO A 315 21.58 11.02 -1.07
N GLU A 316 21.63 9.70 -1.27
CA GLU A 316 20.45 8.89 -1.61
C GLU A 316 19.46 8.82 -0.45
N LEU A 317 19.96 8.57 0.75
CA LEU A 317 19.14 8.61 1.96
C LEU A 317 18.48 9.99 2.15
N LYS A 318 19.23 11.06 1.91
CA LYS A 318 18.72 12.45 2.01
C LYS A 318 17.68 12.76 0.94
N ALA A 319 17.82 12.19 -0.26
CA ALA A 319 16.95 12.41 -1.41
C ALA A 319 15.62 11.63 -1.34
N LEU A 320 15.45 10.73 -0.36
CA LEU A 320 14.18 10.03 -0.17
C LEU A 320 13.01 11.00 0.00
N PRO A 321 11.89 10.80 -0.72
CA PRO A 321 10.71 11.65 -0.62
C PRO A 321 10.19 11.76 0.82
N LEU A 322 9.85 12.97 1.25
CA LEU A 322 9.34 13.21 2.61
C LEU A 322 8.09 12.37 2.92
N ALA A 323 7.24 12.13 1.92
CA ALA A 323 6.02 11.34 2.05
C ALA A 323 6.24 9.86 2.42
N TRP A 324 7.47 9.34 2.27
CA TRP A 324 7.80 7.97 2.66
C TRP A 324 8.17 7.87 4.13
N TRP A 325 8.65 8.95 4.71
CA TRP A 325 8.98 9.00 6.13
C TRP A 325 7.70 9.03 6.94
N SER A 326 7.71 8.38 8.11
CA SER A 326 6.57 8.46 9.03
C SER A 326 6.21 9.91 9.38
N ASP A 327 7.24 10.75 9.54
CA ASP A 327 7.15 12.18 9.79
C ASP A 327 8.50 12.87 9.52
N ALA A 328 8.48 14.20 9.46
CA ALA A 328 9.68 15.01 9.19
C ALA A 328 10.74 14.90 10.29
N ARG A 329 10.33 14.70 11.54
CA ARG A 329 11.23 14.59 12.69
C ARG A 329 12.05 13.30 12.61
N ARG A 330 11.43 12.17 12.28
CA ARG A 330 12.14 10.89 12.10
C ARG A 330 13.15 10.94 10.97
N ARG A 331 12.85 11.66 9.89
CA ARG A 331 13.84 11.92 8.83
C ARG A 331 15.06 12.66 9.37
N GLU A 332 14.86 13.71 10.15
CA GLU A 332 15.97 14.47 10.75
C GLU A 332 16.79 13.63 11.71
N GLU A 333 16.13 12.86 12.59
CA GLU A 333 16.77 11.93 13.53
C GLU A 333 17.61 10.86 12.81
N ALA A 334 17.09 10.29 11.72
CA ALA A 334 17.80 9.34 10.86
C ALA A 334 19.03 9.96 10.20
N LEU A 335 18.90 11.16 9.61
CA LEU A 335 20.01 11.86 8.98
C LEU A 335 21.10 12.27 9.99
N ASN A 336 20.71 12.63 11.21
CA ASN A 336 21.65 12.97 12.28
C ASN A 336 22.39 11.73 12.79
N SER A 337 21.68 10.61 12.99
CA SER A 337 22.28 9.33 13.36
C SER A 337 23.29 8.87 12.30
N TYR A 338 22.96 9.06 11.01
CA TYR A 338 23.87 8.75 9.90
C TYR A 338 25.15 9.62 9.94
N LYS A 339 25.00 10.94 10.08
CA LYS A 339 26.13 11.87 10.15
C LYS A 339 27.04 11.58 11.34
N GLN A 340 26.47 11.18 12.48
CA GLN A 340 27.24 10.84 13.67
C GLN A 340 28.18 9.66 13.40
N VAL A 341 27.68 8.58 12.78
CA VAL A 341 28.51 7.42 12.41
C VAL A 341 29.53 7.79 11.34
N LEU A 342 29.14 8.61 10.36
CA LEU A 342 30.08 9.09 9.34
C LEU A 342 31.25 9.86 9.96
N PHE A 343 30.97 10.73 10.93
CA PHE A 343 31.99 11.46 11.69
C PHE A 343 32.86 10.54 12.56
N GLU A 344 32.26 9.55 13.22
CA GLU A 344 32.98 8.53 13.97
C GLU A 344 33.97 7.78 13.08
N TYR A 345 33.55 7.33 11.90
CA TYR A 345 34.43 6.62 10.97
C TYR A 345 35.52 7.53 10.41
N ALA A 346 35.19 8.77 10.05
CA ALA A 346 36.17 9.73 9.55
C ALA A 346 37.26 10.09 10.60
N THR A 347 36.90 10.14 11.88
CA THR A 347 37.87 10.41 12.96
C THR A 347 38.77 9.21 13.24
N GLN A 348 38.22 8.00 13.25
CA GLN A 348 38.98 6.75 13.41
C GLN A 348 39.93 6.48 12.24
N GLU A 349 39.52 6.79 11.00
CA GLU A 349 40.32 6.65 9.79
C GLU A 349 41.54 7.60 9.81
N ARG A 350 41.31 8.87 10.17
CA ARG A 350 42.39 9.84 10.38
C ARG A 350 43.34 9.38 11.48
N GLY A 351 42.83 8.92 12.63
CA GLY A 351 43.66 8.41 13.72
C GLY A 351 44.56 7.24 13.29
N SER A 352 43.99 6.30 12.55
CA SER A 352 44.71 5.12 12.04
C SER A 352 45.81 5.49 11.04
N ARG A 353 45.55 6.46 10.13
CA ARG A 353 46.58 6.99 9.22
C ARG A 353 47.76 7.62 9.94
N HIS A 354 47.55 8.31 11.06
CA HIS A 354 48.64 8.90 11.85
C HIS A 354 49.48 7.86 12.59
N THR A 355 48.91 6.69 12.92
CA THR A 355 49.67 5.58 13.54
C THR A 355 50.49 4.78 12.54
N HIS A 356 50.08 4.71 11.27
CA HIS A 356 50.81 4.00 10.21
C HIS A 356 51.94 4.83 9.57
N THR A 357 51.95 6.16 9.70
CA THR A 357 52.98 7.05 9.13
C THR A 357 54.21 7.26 10.01
N TRP A 358 54.39 6.48 11.07
CA TRP A 358 55.60 6.53 11.90
C TRP A 358 56.42 5.22 11.86
N PRO A 359 57.20 4.96 10.79
CA PRO A 359 58.37 4.10 10.93
C PRO A 359 59.41 4.90 11.72
N GLY A 360 59.72 4.44 12.93
CA GLY A 360 60.77 5.03 13.75
C GLY A 360 62.08 5.16 12.96
N ILE A 361 62.48 6.41 12.69
CA ILE A 361 63.85 6.75 12.37
C ILE A 361 64.65 6.44 13.65
N LYS A 362 65.31 5.29 13.68
CA LYS A 362 66.45 5.09 14.58
C LYS A 362 67.61 5.89 13.99
N ALA A 363 68.05 6.91 14.71
CA ALA A 363 69.42 7.41 14.67
C ALA A 363 70.01 7.21 16.07
#